data_AF-A0A5M8PC95-F1
#
_entry.id   AF-A0A5M8PC95-F1
#
_cell.length_a   1.000
_cell.length_b   1.000
_cell.length_c   1.000
_cell.angle_alpha   90.00
_cell.angle_beta   90.00
_cell.angle_gamma   90.00
#
_symmetry.space_group_name_H-M   'P 1'
#
loop_
_entity.id
_entity.type
_entity.pdbx_description
1 polymer ?
#
loop_
_entity_poly.entity_id
_entity_poly.type
_entity_poly.pdbx_seq_one_letter_code
_entity_poly.pdbx_strand_id
1 'polypeptide(L)'
;MDEDFAAPAFDPPRHSLRAEQYAVLLPATALPLITPEQVNGAITAAVQGCNAIIQAQNAELAHLRQAQLQSTAAPGYAAPRTETLKLAQPSCYNGKQDNNACEDWITKIREYIEYYAHQGHFHDESKKIMLGGGYLKDQARRLWSVQKKLSDEAPMGSLHKIDSLNYFFNVIRHACKEVNGQEQI
;
A
#
# COMPACT_ATOMS: atom_id res chain seq x y z
N MET A 1 63.41 28.11 -12.73
CA MET A 1 63.27 28.77 -14.04
C MET A 1 62.14 28.05 -14.73
N ASP A 2 61.09 28.82 -14.92
CA ASP A 2 59.77 28.45 -15.39
C ASP A 2 59.77 28.31 -16.92
N GLU A 3 59.12 27.27 -17.44
CA GLU A 3 58.59 27.28 -18.80
C GLU A 3 57.08 27.08 -18.72
N ASP A 4 56.38 28.21 -18.89
CA ASP A 4 54.93 28.34 -19.01
C ASP A 4 54.41 27.53 -20.20
N PHE A 5 53.59 26.51 -19.91
CA PHE A 5 52.85 25.75 -20.92
C PHE A 5 51.50 26.42 -21.17
N ALA A 6 51.41 27.26 -22.20
CA ALA A 6 50.16 27.86 -22.64
C ALA A 6 49.26 26.82 -23.34
N ALA A 7 48.04 26.60 -22.81
CA ALA A 7 47.04 25.73 -23.43
C ALA A 7 46.44 26.38 -24.70
N PRO A 8 46.15 25.60 -25.77
CA PRO A 8 45.62 26.14 -27.01
C PRO A 8 44.15 26.58 -26.85
N ALA A 9 43.83 27.76 -27.41
CA ALA A 9 42.48 28.32 -27.40
C ALA A 9 41.51 27.49 -28.26
N PHE A 10 40.39 27.10 -27.67
CA PHE A 10 39.31 26.37 -28.34
C PHE A 10 38.41 27.37 -29.09
N ASP A 11 38.39 27.30 -30.42
CA ASP A 11 37.56 28.14 -31.28
C ASP A 11 36.22 27.43 -31.55
N PRO A 12 35.06 27.96 -31.11
CA PRO A 12 33.78 27.28 -31.29
C PRO A 12 33.34 27.32 -32.78
N PRO A 13 32.65 26.27 -33.26
CA PRO A 13 32.28 26.17 -34.66
C PRO A 13 31.28 27.27 -35.05
N ARG A 14 31.59 27.99 -36.13
CA ARG A 14 30.70 29.00 -36.72
C ARG A 14 29.38 28.36 -37.16
N HIS A 15 28.26 28.95 -36.73
CA HIS A 15 26.91 28.56 -37.14
C HIS A 15 26.80 28.48 -38.67
N SER A 16 26.42 27.30 -39.18
CA SER A 16 26.08 27.10 -40.59
C SER A 16 24.69 27.65 -40.88
N LEU A 17 24.60 28.66 -41.76
CA LEU A 17 23.36 29.27 -42.26
C LEU A 17 22.41 28.27 -42.98
N ARG A 18 22.84 27.02 -43.21
CA ARG A 18 22.05 26.01 -43.91
C ARG A 18 20.94 25.39 -43.04
N ALA A 19 21.03 25.51 -41.70
CA ALA A 19 20.07 24.89 -40.79
C ALA A 19 18.69 25.60 -40.76
N GLU A 20 18.60 26.85 -41.24
CA GLU A 20 17.34 27.61 -41.19
C GLU A 20 16.38 27.30 -42.35
N GLN A 21 16.83 26.60 -43.38
CA GLN A 21 16.02 26.32 -44.57
C GLN A 21 14.99 25.18 -44.41
N TYR A 22 15.00 24.48 -43.27
CA TYR A 22 14.07 23.35 -43.00
C TYR A 22 13.12 23.59 -41.82
N ALA A 23 13.06 24.80 -41.27
CA ALA A 23 12.05 25.14 -40.26
C ALA A 23 10.68 25.31 -40.94
N VAL A 24 9.99 24.19 -41.18
CA VAL A 24 8.57 24.19 -41.56
C VAL A 24 7.78 24.75 -40.38
N LEU A 25 7.24 25.95 -40.54
CA LEU A 25 6.25 26.53 -39.63
C LEU A 25 4.99 25.67 -39.65
N LEU A 26 4.81 24.84 -38.62
CA LEU A 26 3.53 24.19 -38.35
C LEU A 26 2.50 25.28 -38.00
N PRO A 27 1.28 25.25 -38.56
CA PRO A 27 0.24 26.20 -38.19
C PRO A 27 -0.09 26.04 -36.69
N ALA A 28 -0.02 27.14 -35.95
CA ALA A 28 -0.43 27.18 -34.55
C ALA A 28 -1.92 26.83 -34.47
N THR A 29 -2.23 25.60 -34.07
CA THR A 29 -3.61 25.22 -33.80
C THR A 29 -3.99 25.90 -32.50
N ALA A 30 -4.85 26.93 -32.57
CA ALA A 30 -5.41 27.55 -31.39
C ALA A 30 -6.18 26.49 -30.60
N LEU A 31 -5.74 26.21 -29.38
CA LEU A 31 -6.49 25.36 -28.46
C LEU A 31 -7.86 26.00 -28.21
N PRO A 32 -8.97 25.22 -28.20
CA PRO A 32 -10.29 25.76 -27.93
C PRO A 32 -10.29 26.43 -26.55
N LEU A 33 -10.69 27.69 -26.49
CA LEU A 33 -10.78 28.46 -25.26
C LEU A 33 -11.98 27.94 -24.45
N ILE A 34 -11.73 27.02 -23.52
CA ILE A 34 -12.75 26.49 -22.61
C ILE A 34 -13.14 27.61 -21.63
N THR A 35 -14.41 28.01 -21.62
CA THR A 35 -14.88 29.05 -20.70
C THR A 35 -15.12 28.48 -19.30
N PRO A 36 -14.98 29.29 -18.23
CA PRO A 36 -15.30 28.85 -16.86
C PRO A 36 -16.72 28.29 -16.71
N GLU A 37 -17.67 28.78 -17.49
CA GLU A 37 -19.06 28.29 -17.52
C GLU A 37 -19.17 26.86 -18.06
N GLN A 38 -18.40 26.52 -19.10
CA GLN A 38 -18.35 25.15 -19.63
C GLN A 38 -17.74 24.17 -18.62
N VAL A 39 -16.71 24.61 -17.88
CA VAL A 39 -16.11 23.83 -16.80
C VAL A 39 -17.12 23.61 -15.66
N ASN A 40 -17.81 24.65 -15.22
CA ASN A 40 -18.82 24.53 -14.16
C ASN A 40 -20.01 23.64 -14.57
N GLY A 41 -20.45 23.72 -15.84
CA GLY A 41 -21.47 22.82 -16.37
C GLY A 41 -21.04 21.36 -16.33
N ALA A 42 -19.81 21.07 -16.76
CA ALA A 42 -19.25 19.71 -16.73
C ALA A 42 -19.09 19.16 -15.31
N ILE A 43 -18.60 19.99 -14.37
CA ILE A 43 -18.48 19.61 -12.95
C ILE A 43 -19.86 19.31 -12.36
N THR A 44 -20.85 20.15 -12.64
CA THR A 44 -22.22 19.96 -12.14
C THR A 44 -22.82 18.65 -12.64
N ALA A 45 -22.67 18.36 -13.94
CA ALA A 45 -23.14 17.11 -14.53
C ALA A 45 -22.44 15.88 -13.93
N ALA A 46 -21.12 15.97 -13.70
CA ALA A 46 -20.35 14.89 -13.08
C ALA A 46 -20.81 14.62 -11.63
N VAL A 47 -21.02 15.68 -10.83
CA VAL A 47 -21.51 15.56 -9.45
C VAL A 47 -22.92 14.95 -9.41
N GLN A 48 -23.81 15.38 -10.30
CA GLN A 48 -25.16 14.81 -10.42
C GLN A 48 -25.11 13.32 -10.80
N GLY A 49 -24.23 12.94 -11.74
CA GLY A 49 -24.01 11.55 -12.12
C GLY A 49 -23.51 10.69 -10.96
N CYS A 50 -22.51 11.16 -10.20
CA CYS A 50 -22.02 10.45 -9.01
C CYS A 50 -23.12 10.27 -7.95
N ASN A 51 -23.92 11.30 -7.70
CA ASN A 51 -25.02 11.21 -6.75
C ASN A 51 -26.09 10.19 -7.19
N ALA A 52 -26.41 10.14 -8.48
CA ALA A 52 -27.36 9.16 -9.02
C ALA A 52 -26.85 7.72 -8.86
N ILE A 53 -25.54 7.48 -9.06
CA ILE A 53 -24.92 6.16 -8.86
C ILE A 53 -24.98 5.76 -7.37
N ILE A 54 -24.63 6.68 -6.46
CA ILE A 54 -24.70 6.42 -5.01
C ILE A 54 -26.14 6.11 -4.58
N GLN A 55 -27.12 6.83 -5.11
CA GLN A 55 -28.53 6.58 -4.84
C GLN A 55 -28.99 5.21 -5.35
N ALA A 56 -28.59 4.82 -6.57
CA ALA A 56 -28.91 3.51 -7.13
C ALA A 56 -28.30 2.37 -6.30
N GLN A 57 -27.04 2.50 -5.90
CA GLN A 57 -26.37 1.52 -5.03
C GLN A 57 -27.04 1.41 -3.66
N ASN A 58 -27.43 2.55 -3.07
CA ASN A 58 -28.13 2.55 -1.79
C ASN A 58 -29.53 1.94 -1.89
N ALA A 59 -30.24 2.16 -2.99
CA ALA A 59 -31.53 1.53 -3.25
C ALA A 59 -31.39 0.01 -3.41
N GLU A 60 -30.40 -0.47 -4.16
CA GLU A 60 -30.12 -1.90 -4.31
C GLU A 60 -29.74 -2.56 -2.98
N LEU A 61 -28.91 -1.89 -2.17
CA LEU A 61 -28.56 -2.36 -0.83
C LEU A 61 -29.80 -2.43 0.10
N ALA A 62 -30.71 -1.46 0.00
CA ALA A 62 -31.96 -1.46 0.75
C ALA A 62 -32.88 -2.63 0.32
N HIS A 63 -33.00 -2.90 -0.98
CA HIS A 63 -33.75 -4.03 -1.50
C HIS A 63 -33.17 -5.38 -1.04
N LEU A 64 -31.84 -5.54 -1.06
CA LEU A 64 -31.18 -6.74 -0.56
C LEU A 64 -31.44 -6.97 0.94
N ARG A 65 -31.37 -5.91 1.75
CA ARG A 65 -31.70 -5.98 3.18
C ARG A 65 -33.14 -6.37 3.42
N GLN A 66 -34.08 -5.82 2.64
CA GLN A 66 -35.49 -6.15 2.77
C GLN A 66 -35.79 -7.60 2.33
N ALA A 67 -35.18 -8.08 1.25
CA ALA A 67 -35.30 -9.47 0.81
C ALA A 67 -34.74 -10.46 1.85
N GLN A 68 -33.64 -10.09 2.54
CA GLN A 68 -33.06 -10.89 3.62
C GLN A 68 -34.00 -10.99 4.84
N LEU A 69 -34.65 -9.88 5.20
CA LEU A 69 -35.63 -9.83 6.30
C LEU A 69 -36.92 -10.61 5.98
N GLN A 70 -37.36 -10.63 4.71
CA GLN A 70 -38.52 -11.41 4.29
C GLN A 70 -38.22 -12.91 4.20
N SER A 71 -36.99 -13.28 3.84
CA SER A 71 -36.56 -14.69 3.81
C SER A 71 -36.40 -15.31 5.21
N THR A 72 -36.37 -14.48 6.27
CA THR A 72 -36.32 -14.95 7.67
C THR A 72 -37.71 -15.22 8.28
N ALA A 73 -38.81 -14.99 7.54
CA ALA A 73 -40.19 -15.19 8.01
C ALA A 73 -40.79 -16.56 7.64
N ALA A 74 -40.00 -17.51 7.12
CA ALA A 74 -40.45 -18.88 6.89
C ALA A 74 -40.28 -19.73 8.18
N PRO A 75 -41.35 -20.28 8.77
CA PRO A 75 -41.23 -21.14 9.94
C PRO A 75 -40.72 -22.51 9.49
N GLY A 76 -39.53 -22.90 9.95
CA GLY A 76 -39.11 -24.31 9.95
C GLY A 76 -37.80 -24.66 9.27
N TYR A 77 -37.13 -23.74 8.57
CA TYR A 77 -35.73 -23.97 8.20
C TYR A 77 -34.84 -23.32 9.25
N ALA A 78 -34.14 -24.16 10.01
CA ALA A 78 -33.01 -23.72 10.80
C ALA A 78 -32.16 -22.81 9.90
N ALA A 79 -31.94 -21.57 10.33
CA ALA A 79 -30.97 -20.69 9.67
C ALA A 79 -29.74 -21.55 9.39
N PRO A 80 -29.23 -21.61 8.13
CA PRO A 80 -28.02 -22.36 7.86
C PRO A 80 -27.03 -21.84 8.88
N ARG A 81 -26.57 -22.73 9.77
CA ARG A 81 -25.53 -22.38 10.72
C ARG A 81 -24.44 -21.84 9.81
N THR A 82 -24.20 -20.53 9.88
CA THR A 82 -22.99 -19.95 9.36
C THR A 82 -21.91 -20.60 10.21
N GLU A 83 -21.47 -21.78 9.76
CA GLU A 83 -20.18 -22.31 10.10
C GLU A 83 -19.24 -21.18 9.72
N THR A 84 -18.88 -20.41 10.73
CA THR A 84 -17.88 -19.36 10.63
C THR A 84 -16.65 -20.15 10.24
N LEU A 85 -16.34 -20.18 8.94
CA LEU A 85 -15.17 -20.81 8.36
C LEU A 85 -13.97 -20.22 9.07
N LYS A 86 -13.54 -20.85 10.16
CA LYS A 86 -12.40 -20.41 10.95
C LYS A 86 -11.20 -20.52 10.02
N LEU A 87 -10.55 -19.39 9.76
CA LEU A 87 -9.33 -19.41 8.97
C LEU A 87 -8.31 -20.31 9.69
N ALA A 88 -7.62 -21.17 8.93
CA ALA A 88 -6.59 -22.03 9.48
C ALA A 88 -5.51 -21.17 10.15
N GLN A 89 -5.07 -21.58 11.35
CA GLN A 89 -4.03 -20.85 12.06
C GLN A 89 -2.70 -20.88 11.26
N PRO A 90 -2.03 -19.74 11.09
CA PRO A 90 -0.74 -19.69 10.42
C PRO A 90 0.32 -20.47 11.17
N SER A 91 1.31 -20.99 10.44
CA SER A 91 2.49 -21.61 11.06
C SER A 91 3.38 -20.55 11.72
N CYS A 92 4.10 -20.95 12.78
CA CYS A 92 5.08 -20.07 13.39
C CYS A 92 6.32 -19.89 12.50
N TYR A 93 6.83 -18.67 12.43
CA TYR A 93 8.02 -18.32 11.65
C TYR A 93 9.25 -18.19 12.54
N ASN A 94 10.33 -18.87 12.17
CA ASN A 94 11.60 -18.87 12.90
C ASN A 94 12.63 -17.86 12.41
N GLY A 95 12.35 -17.15 11.30
CA GLY A 95 13.37 -16.31 10.65
C GLY A 95 14.26 -17.07 9.67
N LYS A 96 13.71 -18.07 8.97
CA LYS A 96 14.44 -18.72 7.86
C LYS A 96 14.88 -17.68 6.83
N GLN A 97 16.13 -17.81 6.37
CA GLN A 97 16.73 -16.97 5.33
C GLN A 97 16.23 -17.36 3.93
N ASP A 98 14.92 -17.33 3.72
CA ASP A 98 14.31 -17.56 2.42
C ASP A 98 13.28 -16.46 2.19
N ASN A 99 13.57 -15.58 1.23
CA ASN A 99 12.71 -14.44 0.89
C ASN A 99 11.29 -14.93 0.53
N ASN A 100 11.16 -16.07 -0.14
CA ASN A 100 9.85 -16.61 -0.51
C ASN A 100 9.13 -17.13 0.74
N ALA A 101 9.82 -17.86 1.62
CA ALA A 101 9.23 -18.34 2.88
C ALA A 101 8.81 -17.18 3.81
N CYS A 102 9.56 -16.07 3.80
CA CYS A 102 9.23 -14.87 4.56
C CYS A 102 7.97 -14.19 4.02
N GLU A 103 7.89 -13.94 2.71
CA GLU A 103 6.70 -13.31 2.10
C GLU A 103 5.46 -14.22 2.16
N ASP A 104 5.62 -15.53 1.99
CA ASP A 104 4.53 -16.50 2.14
C ASP A 104 3.96 -16.48 3.56
N TRP A 105 4.84 -16.39 4.57
CA TRP A 105 4.42 -16.28 5.95
C TRP A 105 3.74 -14.94 6.24
N ILE A 106 4.29 -13.83 5.74
CA ILE A 106 3.69 -12.49 5.88
C ILE A 106 2.28 -12.48 5.28
N THR A 107 2.11 -13.05 4.09
CA THR A 107 0.80 -13.15 3.42
C THR A 107 -0.20 -13.91 4.30
N LYS A 108 0.17 -15.11 4.79
CA LYS A 108 -0.70 -15.93 5.65
C LYS A 108 -1.09 -15.24 6.96
N ILE A 109 -0.16 -14.54 7.59
CA ILE A 109 -0.43 -13.80 8.84
C ILE A 109 -1.30 -12.58 8.58
N ARG A 110 -1.07 -11.87 7.48
CA ARG A 110 -1.88 -10.72 7.07
C ARG A 110 -3.33 -11.15 6.85
N GLU A 111 -3.56 -12.18 6.04
CA GLU A 111 -4.91 -12.72 5.78
C GLU A 111 -5.61 -13.16 7.07
N TYR A 112 -4.87 -13.82 7.97
CA TYR A 112 -5.40 -14.23 9.28
C TYR A 112 -5.81 -13.03 10.12
N ILE A 113 -4.96 -12.01 10.24
CA ILE A 113 -5.27 -10.79 11.00
C ILE A 113 -6.45 -10.03 10.36
N GLU A 114 -6.48 -9.89 9.05
CA GLU A 114 -7.55 -9.19 8.33
C GLU A 114 -8.89 -9.91 8.53
N TYR A 115 -8.93 -11.23 8.45
CA TYR A 115 -10.13 -12.03 8.72
C TYR A 115 -10.72 -11.75 10.10
N TYR A 116 -9.90 -11.75 11.16
CA TYR A 116 -10.38 -11.45 12.52
C TYR A 116 -10.65 -9.96 12.74
N ALA A 117 -9.99 -9.07 12.02
CA ALA A 117 -10.27 -7.63 12.04
C ALA A 117 -11.65 -7.31 11.48
N HIS A 118 -12.04 -7.94 10.37
CA HIS A 118 -13.39 -7.80 9.80
C HIS A 118 -14.50 -8.30 10.73
N GLN A 119 -14.17 -9.21 11.65
CA GLN A 119 -15.08 -9.70 12.68
C GLN A 119 -15.06 -8.86 13.98
N GLY A 120 -14.30 -7.76 14.02
CA GLY A 120 -14.25 -6.86 15.17
C GLY A 120 -13.43 -7.37 16.37
N HIS A 121 -12.52 -8.33 16.17
CA HIS A 121 -11.71 -8.90 17.26
C HIS A 121 -10.57 -7.99 17.74
N PHE A 122 -10.26 -6.90 17.02
CA PHE A 122 -9.19 -5.96 17.39
C PHE A 122 -9.74 -4.57 17.67
N HIS A 123 -9.38 -4.05 18.85
CA HIS A 123 -9.72 -2.69 19.25
C HIS A 123 -8.76 -1.65 18.64
N ASP A 124 -7.51 -2.03 18.42
CA ASP A 124 -6.46 -1.15 17.89
C ASP A 124 -5.43 -1.95 17.06
N GLU A 125 -4.53 -1.21 16.41
CA GLU A 125 -3.46 -1.75 15.57
C GLU A 125 -2.37 -2.48 16.39
N SER A 126 -2.15 -2.08 17.64
CA SER A 126 -1.19 -2.71 18.55
C SER A 126 -1.55 -4.17 18.84
N LYS A 127 -2.84 -4.48 19.02
CA LYS A 127 -3.32 -5.85 19.19
C LYS A 127 -3.05 -6.72 17.96
N LYS A 128 -3.17 -6.17 16.76
CA LYS A 128 -2.84 -6.87 15.50
C LYS A 128 -1.35 -7.19 15.43
N ILE A 129 -0.50 -6.20 15.73
CA ILE A 129 0.96 -6.35 15.77
C ILE A 129 1.37 -7.39 16.82
N MET A 130 0.77 -7.36 18.01
CA MET A 130 1.03 -8.35 19.05
C MET A 130 0.63 -9.77 18.62
N LEU A 131 -0.50 -9.91 17.92
CA LEU A 131 -0.91 -11.20 17.38
C LEU A 131 0.13 -11.71 16.36
N GLY A 132 0.50 -10.89 15.37
CA GLY A 132 1.55 -11.24 14.39
C GLY A 132 2.88 -11.62 15.05
N GLY A 133 3.29 -10.84 16.06
CA GLY A 133 4.49 -11.13 16.86
C GLY A 133 4.40 -12.42 17.69
N GLY A 134 3.18 -12.87 18.03
CA GLY A 134 2.93 -14.14 18.71
C GLY A 134 3.21 -15.38 17.85
N TYR A 135 3.17 -15.24 16.52
CA TYR A 135 3.52 -16.30 15.57
C TYR A 135 5.01 -16.31 15.19
N LEU A 136 5.84 -15.50 15.86
CA LEU A 136 7.29 -15.56 15.71
C LEU A 136 7.90 -16.53 16.73
N LYS A 137 8.89 -17.30 16.31
CA LYS A 137 9.71 -18.16 17.16
C LYS A 137 11.20 -17.92 16.92
N ASP A 138 12.03 -18.51 17.77
CA ASP A 138 13.49 -18.55 17.64
C ASP A 138 14.11 -17.17 17.37
N GLN A 139 14.90 -17.07 16.29
CA GLN A 139 15.64 -15.87 15.93
C GLN A 139 14.72 -14.70 15.59
N ALA A 140 13.64 -14.94 14.83
CA ALA A 140 12.68 -13.90 14.49
C ALA A 140 12.00 -13.31 15.73
N ARG A 141 11.70 -14.14 16.74
CA ARG A 141 11.13 -13.66 18.01
C ARG A 141 12.12 -12.82 18.81
N ARG A 142 13.41 -13.18 18.80
CA ARG A 142 14.47 -12.41 19.48
C ARG A 142 14.61 -11.02 18.86
N LEU A 143 14.74 -10.95 17.54
CA LEU A 143 14.85 -9.68 16.80
C LEU A 143 13.61 -8.80 17.00
N TRP A 144 12.42 -9.39 16.88
CA TRP A 144 11.16 -8.69 17.18
C TRP A 144 11.13 -8.12 18.60
N SER A 145 11.56 -8.90 19.59
CA SER A 145 11.51 -8.47 21.00
C SER A 145 12.44 -7.28 21.27
N VAL A 146 13.61 -7.25 20.62
CA VAL A 146 14.54 -6.11 20.72
C VAL A 146 13.93 -4.88 20.05
N GLN A 147 13.43 -5.01 18.81
CA GLN A 147 12.84 -3.89 18.10
C GLN A 147 11.59 -3.35 18.78
N LYS A 148 10.77 -4.23 19.36
CA LYS A 148 9.59 -3.85 20.12
C LYS A 148 9.96 -3.00 21.34
N LYS A 149 10.98 -3.39 22.12
CA LYS A 149 11.44 -2.59 23.27
C LYS A 149 11.88 -1.18 22.84
N LEU A 150 12.68 -1.09 21.77
CA LEU A 150 13.10 0.19 21.21
C LEU A 150 11.91 1.04 20.75
N SER A 151 10.91 0.41 20.14
CA SER A 151 9.66 1.07 19.74
C SER A 151 8.84 1.52 20.96
N ASP A 152 8.74 0.72 22.01
CA ASP A 152 7.98 1.04 23.22
C ASP A 152 8.57 2.26 23.94
N GLU A 153 9.90 2.38 23.94
CA GLU A 153 10.64 3.51 24.50
C GLU A 153 10.65 4.75 23.56
N ALA A 154 10.36 4.57 22.28
CA ALA A 154 10.37 5.66 21.31
C ALA A 154 9.14 6.59 21.47
N PRO A 155 9.35 7.93 21.34
CA PRO A 155 8.26 8.89 21.36
C PRO A 155 7.30 8.67 20.18
N MET A 156 6.03 9.03 20.37
CA MET A 156 5.01 8.96 19.30
C MET A 156 5.46 9.80 18.09
N GLY A 157 5.37 9.22 16.89
CA GLY A 157 5.84 9.85 15.64
C GLY A 157 7.33 9.61 15.33
N SER A 158 8.06 8.89 16.19
CA SER A 158 9.43 8.45 15.88
C SER A 158 9.45 7.41 14.76
N LEU A 159 10.46 7.48 13.90
CA LEU A 159 10.73 6.48 12.85
C LEU A 159 10.96 5.07 13.41
N HIS A 160 11.24 4.93 14.70
CA HIS A 160 11.44 3.65 15.38
C HIS A 160 10.14 3.08 15.96
N LYS A 161 9.03 3.83 15.92
CA LYS A 161 7.74 3.37 16.45
C LYS A 161 7.11 2.37 15.49
N ILE A 162 6.78 1.20 16.01
CA ILE A 162 6.03 0.17 15.31
C ILE A 162 4.55 0.35 15.65
N ASP A 163 3.91 1.26 14.92
CA ASP A 163 2.51 1.66 15.13
C ASP A 163 1.54 1.05 14.12
N SER A 164 2.06 0.42 13.06
CA SER A 164 1.27 -0.19 11.99
C SER A 164 1.70 -1.62 11.68
N LEU A 165 0.73 -2.43 11.25
CA LEU A 165 0.99 -3.80 10.85
C LEU A 165 1.94 -3.88 9.63
N ASN A 166 1.86 -2.90 8.72
CA ASN A 166 2.79 -2.80 7.60
C ASN A 166 4.23 -2.52 8.03
N TYR A 167 4.43 -1.62 9.00
CA TYR A 167 5.76 -1.36 9.53
C TYR A 167 6.31 -2.58 10.29
N PHE A 168 5.47 -3.29 11.04
CA PHE A 168 5.82 -4.60 11.63
C PHE A 168 6.34 -5.57 10.56
N PHE A 169 5.62 -5.76 9.45
CA PHE A 169 6.09 -6.66 8.39
C PHE A 169 7.38 -6.19 7.72
N ASN A 170 7.57 -4.87 7.58
CA ASN A 170 8.83 -4.33 7.05
C ASN A 170 10.01 -4.63 7.98
N VAL A 171 9.84 -4.56 9.30
CA VAL A 171 10.85 -4.99 10.27
C VAL A 171 11.19 -6.47 10.08
N ILE A 172 10.19 -7.34 9.87
CA ILE A 172 10.43 -8.77 9.64
C ILE A 172 11.16 -9.02 8.31
N ARG A 173 10.81 -8.30 7.25
CA ARG A 173 11.52 -8.34 5.96
C ARG A 173 12.98 -7.90 6.12
N HIS A 174 13.22 -6.83 6.86
CA HIS A 174 14.57 -6.33 7.13
C HIS A 174 15.38 -7.36 7.91
N ALA A 175 14.80 -7.91 8.98
CA ALA A 175 15.42 -8.98 9.76
C ALA A 175 15.73 -10.21 8.90
N CYS A 176 14.88 -10.56 7.93
CA CYS A 176 15.15 -11.64 6.99
C CYS A 176 16.34 -11.34 6.06
N LYS A 177 16.58 -10.06 5.72
CA LYS A 177 17.64 -9.61 4.79
C LYS A 177 18.97 -9.31 5.48
N GLU A 178 18.98 -8.73 6.68
CA GLU A 178 20.23 -8.39 7.39
C GLU A 178 21.03 -9.63 7.77
N VAL A 179 20.33 -10.73 8.09
CA VAL A 179 20.98 -12.01 8.37
C VAL A 179 21.72 -12.54 7.12
N ASN A 180 21.22 -12.23 5.91
CA ASN A 180 21.89 -12.56 4.65
C ASN A 180 23.19 -11.78 4.42
N GLY A 181 23.37 -10.62 5.07
CA GLY A 181 24.57 -9.78 4.93
C GLY A 181 25.69 -10.12 5.91
N GLN A 182 25.39 -10.75 7.05
CA GLN A 182 26.37 -11.09 8.08
C GLN A 182 27.04 -12.45 7.90
N GLU A 183 26.53 -13.33 7.05
CA GLU A 183 27.16 -14.63 6.71
C GLU A 183 28.08 -14.57 5.47
N GLN A 184 28.31 -13.38 4.89
CA GLN A 184 29.26 -13.18 3.78
C GLN A 184 30.62 -12.57 4.20
N ILE A 185 30.99 -12.62 5.49
CA ILE A 185 32.29 -12.13 5.99
C ILE A 185 33.13 -13.29 6.53
#